data_AF-A0A952ASK8-F1
#
_entry.id   AF-A0A952ASK8-F1
#
_cell.length_a   1.000
_cell.length_b   1.000
_cell.length_c   1.000
_cell.angle_alpha   90.00
_cell.angle_beta   90.00
_cell.angle_gamma   90.00
#
_symmetry.space_group_name_H-M   'P 1'
#
loop_
_entity.id
_entity.type
_entity.pdbx_description
1 polymer ?
#
loop_
_entity_poly.entity_id
_entity_poly.type
_entity_poly.pdbx_seq_one_letter_code
_entity_poly.pdbx_strand_id
1 'polypeptide(L)'
;MMKRLTHAVAPPRAYFLLALAPLIVALGVLVWLWSGVSGPKSEGQVNAIPTALTSTAGEGSADEDAPGDAFGLVSGLATPWAVPGGPGEIPTVEAIVEATPAPISLLGPPAGSFFQMSDTISFYWNAAAEWAPEQRYSVYLIDGNERVLLGVVGSPNLGQGYQLRVKIGDFVDEPGDYGWLIVLEDAGSDIIMGQSAIRPITLAG
;
A
#
# COMPACT_ATOMS: atom_id res chain seq x y z
N MET A 1 74.74 35.67 11.80
CA MET A 1 73.35 35.49 11.32
C MET A 1 73.06 33.99 11.25
N MET A 2 72.41 33.45 12.27
CA MET A 2 72.12 32.02 12.38
C MET A 2 70.63 31.83 12.69
N LYS A 3 69.99 31.01 11.85
CA LYS A 3 68.56 30.69 11.80
C LYS A 3 68.11 29.99 13.09
N ARG A 4 67.00 30.45 13.68
CA ARG A 4 66.23 29.71 14.68
C ARG A 4 65.27 28.76 13.94
N LEU A 5 65.43 27.45 14.14
CA LEU A 5 64.43 26.42 13.84
C LEU A 5 64.01 25.83 15.18
N THR A 6 62.88 26.30 15.71
CA THR A 6 62.24 25.77 16.90
C THR A 6 61.26 24.70 16.45
N HIS A 7 61.67 23.43 16.50
CA HIS A 7 60.77 22.29 16.29
C HIS A 7 60.17 21.91 17.65
N ALA A 8 58.91 22.32 17.87
CA ALA A 8 58.14 21.89 19.04
C ALA A 8 57.59 20.48 18.80
N VAL A 9 58.02 19.52 19.62
CA VAL A 9 57.39 18.20 19.73
C VAL A 9 56.39 18.27 20.87
N ALA A 10 55.10 18.08 20.55
CA ALA A 10 54.01 17.94 21.53
C ALA A 10 53.63 16.44 21.72
N PRO A 11 53.19 16.04 22.92
CA PRO A 11 53.11 14.64 23.38
C PRO A 11 51.86 13.84 22.89
N PRO A 12 51.85 12.50 23.07
CA PRO A 12 50.82 11.61 22.53
C PRO A 12 49.44 11.75 23.21
N ARG A 13 48.40 11.63 22.39
CA ARG A 13 46.98 11.60 22.76
C ARG A 13 46.66 10.35 23.59
N ALA A 14 46.38 10.53 24.87
CA ALA A 14 45.85 9.47 25.75
C ALA A 14 44.76 10.01 26.69
N TYR A 15 43.67 10.56 26.15
CA TYR A 15 42.47 10.92 26.92
C TYR A 15 41.24 10.88 26.01
N PHE A 16 40.70 9.69 25.72
CA PHE A 16 39.42 9.58 24.99
C PHE A 16 38.57 8.35 25.39
N LEU A 17 38.69 7.86 26.63
CA LEU A 17 37.91 6.71 27.09
C LEU A 17 37.33 6.86 28.51
N LEU A 18 36.90 8.06 28.92
CA LEU A 18 36.35 8.24 30.27
C LEU A 18 35.25 9.31 30.38
N ALA A 19 34.31 9.31 29.43
CA ALA A 19 33.13 10.19 29.50
C ALA A 19 31.82 9.56 28.96
N LEU A 20 31.68 8.23 28.96
CA LEU A 20 30.51 7.55 28.38
C LEU A 20 29.64 6.75 29.37
N ALA A 21 29.86 6.89 30.68
CA ALA A 21 29.10 6.13 31.68
C ALA A 21 27.85 6.85 32.25
N PRO A 22 27.79 8.18 32.47
CA PRO A 22 26.64 8.76 33.18
C PRO A 22 25.39 9.01 32.31
N LEU A 23 25.50 8.99 30.97
CA LEU A 23 24.38 9.30 30.07
C LEU A 23 23.31 8.20 30.00
N ILE A 24 23.71 6.94 30.18
CA ILE A 24 22.81 5.77 29.99
C ILE A 24 21.83 5.62 31.16
N VAL A 25 22.22 6.02 32.38
CA VAL A 25 21.37 5.90 33.58
C VAL A 25 20.23 6.93 33.57
N ALA A 26 20.44 8.11 32.98
CA ALA A 26 19.42 9.16 32.91
C ALA A 26 18.27 8.83 31.92
N LEU A 27 18.51 8.07 30.85
CA LEU A 27 17.46 7.71 29.89
C LEU A 27 16.52 6.61 30.41
N GLY A 28 16.98 5.72 31.30
CA GLY A 28 16.17 4.61 31.80
C GLY A 28 15.01 5.02 32.72
N VAL A 29 15.17 6.12 33.47
CA VAL A 29 14.14 6.58 34.44
C VAL A 29 12.97 7.29 33.75
N LEU A 30 13.18 7.89 32.58
CA LEU A 30 12.13 8.62 31.87
C LEU A 30 11.10 7.69 31.20
N VAL A 31 11.54 6.50 30.73
CA VAL A 31 10.68 5.51 30.07
C VAL A 31 9.72 4.84 31.06
N TRP A 32 10.10 4.72 32.33
CA TRP A 32 9.27 4.05 33.33
C TRP A 32 8.07 4.89 33.80
N LEU A 33 8.19 6.23 33.75
CA LEU A 33 7.13 7.14 34.22
C LEU A 33 5.94 7.29 33.25
N TRP A 34 6.07 6.88 32.00
CA TRP A 34 4.98 6.97 31.00
C TRP A 34 4.15 5.70 30.86
N SER A 35 4.53 4.61 31.56
CA SER A 35 3.88 3.29 31.41
C SER A 35 2.64 3.09 32.31
N GLY A 36 2.12 4.14 32.94
CA GLY A 36 1.09 4.03 33.97
C GLY A 36 -0.19 4.82 33.70
N VAL A 37 -0.96 4.47 32.67
CA VAL A 37 -2.43 4.67 32.63
C VAL A 37 -3.01 3.67 31.63
N SER A 38 -3.78 2.71 32.13
CA SER A 38 -4.71 1.90 31.32
C SER A 38 -6.04 1.92 32.06
N GLY A 39 -6.95 2.78 31.58
CA GLY A 39 -8.34 2.84 31.99
C GLY A 39 -9.20 1.76 31.31
N PRO A 40 -10.47 1.60 31.73
CA PRO A 40 -11.16 0.31 31.74
C PRO A 40 -11.78 -0.12 30.40
N LYS A 41 -11.82 -1.46 30.23
CA LYS A 41 -12.61 -2.23 29.26
C LYS A 41 -14.07 -1.73 29.18
N SER A 42 -14.50 -1.32 27.99
CA SER A 42 -15.92 -1.30 27.60
C SER A 42 -16.18 -2.46 26.64
N GLU A 43 -16.79 -3.52 27.16
CA GLU A 43 -17.41 -4.58 26.35
C GLU A 43 -18.84 -4.12 26.01
N GLY A 44 -19.00 -3.48 24.86
CA GLY A 44 -20.30 -3.26 24.24
C GLY A 44 -20.67 -4.50 23.43
N GLN A 45 -21.42 -5.42 24.02
CA GLN A 45 -21.92 -6.62 23.34
C GLN A 45 -23.06 -6.24 22.38
N VAL A 46 -22.84 -6.55 21.09
CA VAL A 46 -23.76 -6.30 19.99
C VAL A 46 -24.92 -7.29 20.04
N ASN A 47 -26.15 -6.77 20.05
CA ASN A 47 -27.38 -7.54 19.95
C ASN A 47 -27.67 -7.84 18.47
N ALA A 48 -27.41 -9.08 18.02
CA ALA A 48 -27.77 -9.53 16.68
C ALA A 48 -29.17 -10.17 16.70
N ILE A 49 -30.12 -9.54 16.00
CA ILE A 49 -31.41 -10.15 15.67
C ILE A 49 -31.30 -10.66 14.22
N PRO A 50 -31.42 -11.96 13.94
CA PRO A 50 -31.49 -12.44 12.57
C PRO A 50 -32.92 -12.30 12.03
N THR A 51 -33.11 -11.40 11.06
CA THR A 51 -34.33 -11.40 10.22
C THR A 51 -34.13 -12.40 9.09
N ALA A 52 -34.72 -13.59 9.23
CA ALA A 52 -34.96 -14.47 8.10
C ALA A 52 -36.20 -13.99 7.35
N LEU A 53 -36.07 -13.70 6.05
CA LEU A 53 -37.22 -13.60 5.15
C LEU A 53 -37.20 -14.79 4.18
N THR A 54 -38.09 -15.73 4.48
CA THR A 54 -38.71 -16.66 3.55
C THR A 54 -39.22 -15.92 2.32
N SER A 55 -38.90 -16.41 1.12
CA SER A 55 -39.68 -16.17 -0.08
C SER A 55 -40.09 -17.51 -0.66
N THR A 56 -41.39 -17.81 -0.60
CA THR A 56 -42.03 -18.99 -1.16
C THR A 56 -42.80 -18.60 -2.41
N ALA A 57 -42.50 -19.34 -3.48
CA ALA A 57 -43.30 -19.73 -4.63
C ALA A 57 -43.93 -18.69 -5.57
N GLY A 58 -43.70 -18.94 -6.86
CA GLY A 58 -44.49 -18.44 -7.99
C GLY A 58 -44.22 -19.32 -9.21
N GLU A 59 -44.99 -20.40 -9.32
CA GLU A 59 -45.09 -21.32 -10.46
C GLU A 59 -45.29 -20.60 -11.81
N GLY A 60 -44.66 -21.16 -12.84
CA GLY A 60 -44.94 -20.86 -14.24
C GLY A 60 -44.50 -22.04 -15.11
N SER A 61 -45.42 -22.98 -15.32
CA SER A 61 -45.29 -24.09 -16.28
C SER A 61 -45.92 -23.72 -17.62
N ALA A 62 -45.18 -23.92 -18.71
CA ALA A 62 -45.60 -24.39 -20.03
C ALA A 62 -44.32 -24.50 -20.88
N ASP A 63 -43.79 -25.70 -21.08
CA ASP A 63 -43.98 -26.57 -22.27
C ASP A 63 -43.53 -25.90 -23.58
N GLU A 64 -42.32 -26.26 -24.05
CA GLU A 64 -42.05 -26.41 -25.49
C GLU A 64 -40.84 -27.33 -25.74
N ASP A 65 -41.16 -28.48 -26.36
CA ASP A 65 -40.39 -29.44 -27.16
C ASP A 65 -38.85 -29.31 -27.29
N ALA A 66 -38.18 -30.44 -27.06
CA ALA A 66 -36.87 -30.81 -27.63
C ALA A 66 -37.11 -31.76 -28.83
N PRO A 67 -36.20 -31.91 -29.83
CA PRO A 67 -34.94 -32.64 -29.58
C PRO A 67 -33.73 -32.27 -30.47
N GLY A 68 -32.53 -32.68 -30.01
CA GLY A 68 -31.26 -32.72 -30.75
C GLY A 68 -30.16 -31.97 -29.99
N ASP A 69 -28.96 -32.48 -29.75
CA ASP A 69 -28.29 -33.65 -30.26
C ASP A 69 -27.15 -34.01 -29.28
N ALA A 70 -26.86 -35.29 -29.16
CA ALA A 70 -25.91 -35.83 -28.21
C ALA A 70 -24.48 -35.82 -28.76
N PHE A 71 -23.57 -35.08 -28.14
CA PHE A 71 -22.12 -35.30 -28.23
C PHE A 71 -21.53 -34.89 -26.87
N GLY A 72 -21.02 -35.78 -26.04
CA GLY A 72 -20.02 -36.81 -26.35
C GLY A 72 -18.69 -36.34 -25.78
N LEU A 73 -18.40 -36.73 -24.53
CA LEU A 73 -17.09 -36.55 -23.91
C LEU A 73 -16.03 -37.20 -24.81
N VAL A 74 -15.13 -36.41 -25.39
CA VAL A 74 -13.90 -36.93 -26.01
C VAL A 74 -12.72 -36.53 -25.14
N SER A 75 -12.30 -37.44 -24.27
CA SER A 75 -10.92 -37.49 -23.80
C SER A 75 -10.01 -37.76 -25.00
N GLY A 76 -9.19 -36.78 -25.36
CA GLY A 76 -8.08 -36.94 -26.31
C GLY A 76 -6.78 -36.48 -25.67
N LEU A 77 -5.94 -37.44 -25.28
CA LEU A 77 -4.55 -37.19 -24.90
C LEU A 77 -3.75 -36.72 -26.13
N ALA A 78 -2.99 -35.64 -25.93
CA ALA A 78 -1.67 -35.28 -26.47
C ALA A 78 -1.40 -35.31 -27.99
N THR A 79 -0.81 -34.22 -28.50
CA THR A 79 0.42 -34.35 -29.31
C THR A 79 1.34 -33.12 -29.17
N PRO A 80 2.63 -33.31 -28.85
CA PRO A 80 3.61 -32.24 -28.72
C PRO A 80 4.30 -31.98 -30.07
N TRP A 81 3.88 -30.95 -30.80
CA TRP A 81 4.64 -30.41 -31.93
C TRP A 81 4.44 -28.90 -32.04
N ALA A 82 5.02 -28.12 -31.11
CA ALA A 82 5.18 -26.69 -31.30
C ALA A 82 6.41 -26.46 -32.19
N VAL A 83 6.17 -26.13 -33.46
CA VAL A 83 7.20 -25.59 -34.36
C VAL A 83 7.31 -24.08 -34.09
N PRO A 84 8.51 -23.52 -33.84
CA PRO A 84 8.69 -22.08 -33.73
C PRO A 84 8.30 -21.39 -35.05
N GLY A 85 7.34 -20.45 -35.01
CA GLY A 85 7.01 -19.54 -36.13
C GLY A 85 5.65 -19.73 -36.85
N GLY A 86 4.67 -20.42 -36.26
CA GLY A 86 3.31 -20.52 -36.81
C GLY A 86 2.36 -19.39 -36.37
N PRO A 87 1.31 -19.05 -37.16
CA PRO A 87 0.41 -17.92 -36.91
C PRO A 87 -0.56 -18.27 -35.76
N GLY A 88 -0.11 -18.02 -34.55
CA GLY A 88 -0.83 -18.33 -33.33
C GLY A 88 -0.12 -17.79 -32.10
N GLU A 89 0.50 -16.59 -32.21
CA GLU A 89 0.82 -15.80 -31.02
C GLU A 89 -0.51 -15.43 -30.36
N ILE A 90 -0.96 -16.31 -29.47
CA ILE A 90 -1.96 -15.97 -28.47
C ILE A 90 -1.28 -14.86 -27.66
N PRO A 91 -1.84 -13.64 -27.57
CA PRO A 91 -1.26 -12.64 -26.69
C PRO A 91 -1.17 -13.28 -25.30
N THR A 92 0.05 -13.34 -24.76
CA THR A 92 0.26 -13.57 -23.33
C THR A 92 -0.49 -12.45 -22.64
N VAL A 93 -1.74 -12.73 -22.25
CA VAL A 93 -2.47 -11.90 -21.31
C VAL A 93 -1.69 -12.03 -20.03
N GLU A 94 -0.93 -10.98 -19.69
CA GLU A 94 -0.36 -10.84 -18.35
C GLU A 94 -1.49 -11.10 -17.35
N ALA A 95 -1.31 -12.12 -16.54
CA ALA A 95 -2.28 -12.48 -15.53
C ALA A 95 -2.46 -11.27 -14.62
N ILE A 96 -3.64 -10.64 -14.69
CA ILE A 96 -4.09 -9.68 -13.70
C ILE A 96 -4.29 -10.51 -12.43
N VAL A 97 -3.26 -10.56 -11.59
CA VAL A 97 -3.40 -11.09 -10.24
C VAL A 97 -4.34 -10.13 -9.52
N GLU A 98 -5.57 -10.55 -9.28
CA GLU A 98 -6.51 -9.78 -8.46
C GLU A 98 -5.90 -9.62 -7.06
N ALA A 99 -5.36 -8.43 -6.82
CA ALA A 99 -4.83 -8.05 -5.52
C ALA A 99 -5.95 -8.18 -4.48
N THR A 100 -5.70 -8.96 -3.42
CA THR A 100 -6.63 -9.05 -2.32
C THR A 100 -6.67 -7.68 -1.62
N PRO A 101 -7.85 -7.14 -1.25
CA PRO A 101 -7.91 -5.89 -0.50
C PRO A 101 -7.19 -6.09 0.84
N ALA A 102 -5.98 -5.55 0.95
CA ALA A 102 -5.30 -5.44 2.23
C ALA A 102 -6.10 -4.46 3.12
N PRO A 103 -6.10 -4.61 4.45
CA PRO A 103 -6.79 -3.70 5.36
C PRO A 103 -6.04 -2.36 5.45
N ILE A 104 -6.02 -1.62 4.35
CA ILE A 104 -5.46 -0.28 4.20
C ILE A 104 -6.62 0.71 4.38
N SER A 105 -6.60 1.42 5.50
CA SER A 105 -7.59 2.42 5.85
C SER A 105 -7.13 3.80 5.36
N LEU A 106 -7.79 4.32 4.34
CA LEU A 106 -7.53 5.66 3.81
C LEU A 106 -8.08 6.71 4.77
N LEU A 107 -7.22 7.60 5.25
CA LEU A 107 -7.61 8.66 6.18
C LEU A 107 -7.83 9.98 5.43
N GLY A 108 -6.98 10.30 4.47
CA GLY A 108 -7.24 11.41 3.56
C GLY A 108 -6.26 11.55 2.40
N PRO A 109 -6.58 12.42 1.43
CA PRO A 109 -7.71 13.35 1.44
C PRO A 109 -9.10 12.65 1.38
N PRO A 110 -10.19 13.20 1.95
CA PRO A 110 -11.53 12.62 1.85
C PRO A 110 -12.03 12.47 0.40
N ALA A 111 -13.00 11.59 0.17
CA ALA A 111 -13.62 11.42 -1.14
C ALA A 111 -14.31 12.73 -1.58
N GLY A 112 -14.12 13.13 -2.84
CA GLY A 112 -14.67 14.37 -3.39
C GLY A 112 -13.93 15.63 -2.94
N SER A 113 -12.71 15.51 -2.40
CA SER A 113 -11.87 16.67 -2.11
C SER A 113 -11.47 17.39 -3.40
N PHE A 114 -11.33 18.70 -3.32
CA PHE A 114 -10.98 19.57 -4.44
C PHE A 114 -9.64 20.27 -4.17
N PHE A 115 -8.74 20.27 -5.15
CA PHE A 115 -7.40 20.85 -5.06
C PHE A 115 -7.07 21.63 -6.33
N GLN A 116 -6.19 22.61 -6.22
CA GLN A 116 -5.58 23.26 -7.38
C GLN A 116 -4.36 22.46 -7.86
N MET A 117 -4.01 22.57 -9.15
CA MET A 117 -2.82 21.94 -9.74
C MET A 117 -1.51 22.40 -9.05
N SER A 118 -1.50 23.61 -8.49
CA SER A 118 -0.37 24.13 -7.72
C SER A 118 -0.28 23.59 -6.29
N ASP A 119 -1.30 22.88 -5.80
CA ASP A 119 -1.38 22.48 -4.40
C ASP A 119 -0.44 21.32 -4.07
N THR A 120 0.02 21.34 -2.82
CA THR A 120 0.67 20.18 -2.19
C THR A 120 -0.37 19.37 -1.44
N ILE A 121 -0.69 18.19 -1.95
CA ILE A 121 -1.67 17.28 -1.37
C ILE A 121 -0.96 16.34 -0.39
N SER A 122 -1.56 16.15 0.78
CA SER A 122 -1.14 15.12 1.75
C SER A 122 -2.05 13.91 1.62
N PHE A 123 -1.47 12.76 1.31
CA PHE A 123 -2.13 11.45 1.34
C PHE A 123 -1.74 10.77 2.65
N TYR A 124 -2.72 10.32 3.44
CA TYR A 124 -2.50 9.69 4.74
C TYR A 124 -3.37 8.45 4.90
N TRP A 125 -2.78 7.39 5.43
CA TRP A 125 -3.43 6.09 5.61
C TRP A 125 -2.86 5.35 6.82
N ASN A 126 -3.61 4.38 7.30
CA ASN A 126 -3.17 3.38 8.27
C ASN A 126 -3.30 1.99 7.65
N ALA A 127 -2.49 1.06 8.12
CA ALA A 127 -2.63 -0.35 7.79
C ALA A 127 -2.55 -1.19 9.07
N ALA A 128 -3.34 -2.25 9.14
CA ALA A 128 -3.43 -3.10 10.34
C ALA A 128 -2.30 -4.14 10.45
N ALA A 129 -1.51 -4.34 9.39
CA ALA A 129 -0.51 -5.39 9.32
C ALA A 129 0.83 -4.99 9.97
N GLU A 130 1.44 -5.91 10.69
CA GLU A 130 2.87 -5.84 11.05
C GLU A 130 3.69 -5.76 9.76
N TRP A 131 4.52 -4.74 9.69
CA TRP A 131 5.36 -4.45 8.53
C TRP A 131 6.46 -5.49 8.40
N ALA A 132 6.55 -6.14 7.23
CA ALA A 132 7.75 -6.88 6.86
C ALA A 132 8.78 -5.91 6.25
N PRO A 133 10.09 -6.08 6.53
CA PRO A 133 11.12 -5.14 6.08
C PRO A 133 11.25 -5.00 4.55
N GLU A 134 10.70 -5.96 3.82
CA GLU A 134 10.70 -6.00 2.35
C GLU A 134 9.39 -5.47 1.77
N GLN A 135 8.51 -4.85 2.56
CA GLN A 135 7.25 -4.28 2.07
C GLN A 135 7.31 -2.76 1.96
N ARG A 136 6.65 -2.23 0.93
CA ARG A 136 6.47 -0.78 0.75
C ARG A 136 5.06 -0.44 0.29
N TYR A 137 4.64 0.79 0.58
CA TYR A 137 3.41 1.35 0.05
C TYR A 137 3.71 2.27 -1.13
N SER A 138 3.04 2.04 -2.24
CA SER A 138 3.07 2.91 -3.42
C SER A 138 1.76 3.69 -3.49
N VAL A 139 1.86 5.01 -3.65
CA VAL A 139 0.70 5.90 -3.77
C VAL A 139 0.51 6.22 -5.25
N TYR A 140 -0.68 5.91 -5.77
CA TYR A 140 -1.03 6.15 -7.16
C TYR A 140 -2.15 7.17 -7.27
N LEU A 141 -2.03 8.05 -8.28
CA LEU A 141 -3.15 8.76 -8.86
C LEU A 141 -3.70 7.92 -10.03
N ILE A 142 -5.02 7.95 -10.20
CA ILE A 142 -5.75 7.18 -11.21
C ILE A 142 -6.43 8.16 -12.15
N ASP A 143 -6.05 8.10 -13.42
CA ASP A 143 -6.66 8.86 -14.51
C ASP A 143 -7.31 7.88 -15.49
N GLY A 144 -8.63 7.72 -15.39
CA GLY A 144 -9.35 6.66 -16.08
C GLY A 144 -8.79 5.27 -15.75
N ASN A 145 -8.03 4.69 -16.70
CA ASN A 145 -7.39 3.38 -16.57
C ASN A 145 -5.87 3.47 -16.32
N GLU A 146 -5.29 4.67 -16.33
CA GLU A 146 -3.87 4.89 -16.11
C GLU A 146 -3.53 5.06 -14.63
N ARG A 147 -2.35 4.57 -14.23
CA ARG A 147 -1.81 4.73 -12.88
C ARG A 147 -0.55 5.59 -12.93
N VAL A 148 -0.61 6.75 -12.29
CA VAL A 148 0.54 7.64 -12.13
C VAL A 148 1.12 7.46 -10.72
N LEU A 149 2.36 6.99 -10.63
CA LEU A 149 3.04 6.82 -9.34
C LEU A 149 3.41 8.18 -8.76
N LEU A 150 2.84 8.51 -7.60
CA LEU A 150 3.15 9.74 -6.88
C LEU A 150 4.36 9.60 -5.94
N GLY A 151 4.60 8.38 -5.45
CA GLY A 151 5.74 8.09 -4.59
C GLY A 151 5.57 6.81 -3.79
N VAL A 152 6.64 6.46 -3.09
CA VAL A 152 6.73 5.23 -2.28
C VAL A 152 7.06 5.56 -0.82
N VAL A 153 6.49 4.79 0.10
CA VAL A 153 6.71 4.92 1.54
C VAL A 153 6.97 3.53 2.12
N GLY A 154 8.23 3.29 2.52
CA GLY A 154 8.67 2.01 3.06
C GLY A 154 8.54 1.87 4.58
N SER A 155 8.25 2.94 5.31
CA SER A 155 8.14 2.91 6.78
C SER A 155 7.12 3.94 7.29
N PRO A 156 6.48 3.70 8.45
CA PRO A 156 5.60 4.68 9.07
C PRO A 156 6.34 6.01 9.31
N ASN A 157 5.70 7.11 8.95
CA ASN A 157 6.25 8.45 9.09
C ASN A 157 5.25 9.45 9.72
N LEU A 158 4.11 8.94 10.21
CA LEU A 158 3.07 9.69 10.91
C LEU A 158 2.60 8.91 12.15
N GLY A 159 3.50 8.75 13.13
CA GLY A 159 3.25 7.88 14.29
C GLY A 159 3.21 6.41 13.88
N GLN A 160 2.05 5.77 14.03
CA GLN A 160 1.81 4.40 13.51
C GLN A 160 1.23 4.41 12.09
N GLY A 161 0.97 5.60 11.53
CA GLY A 161 0.44 5.79 10.19
C GLY A 161 1.49 6.23 9.19
N TYR A 162 1.00 6.45 7.98
CA TYR A 162 1.80 6.82 6.82
C TYR A 162 1.27 8.10 6.19
N GLN A 163 2.18 8.86 5.60
CA GLN A 163 1.90 10.08 4.87
C GLN A 163 2.81 10.20 3.66
N LEU A 164 2.26 10.66 2.54
CA LEU A 164 3.00 11.17 1.39
C LEU A 164 2.52 12.59 1.07
N ARG A 165 3.46 13.52 0.88
CA ARG A 165 3.17 14.91 0.49
C ARG A 165 3.72 15.17 -0.90
N VAL A 166 2.85 15.62 -1.81
CA VAL A 166 3.15 15.71 -3.23
C VAL A 166 2.57 16.98 -3.80
N LYS A 167 3.36 17.73 -4.57
CA LYS A 167 2.87 18.83 -5.40
C LYS A 167 2.29 18.21 -6.68
N ILE A 168 0.98 18.28 -6.85
CA ILE A 168 0.28 17.41 -7.81
C ILE A 168 0.60 17.75 -9.27
N GLY A 169 0.76 19.04 -9.58
CA GLY A 169 1.15 19.52 -10.91
C GLY A 169 2.58 19.15 -11.35
N ASP A 170 3.34 18.42 -10.53
CA ASP A 170 4.61 17.83 -10.98
C ASP A 170 4.40 16.41 -11.59
N PHE A 171 3.18 15.86 -11.52
CA PHE A 171 2.84 14.48 -11.93
C PHE A 171 1.75 14.42 -13.00
N VAL A 172 0.87 15.40 -13.03
CA VAL A 172 -0.19 15.54 -14.04
C VAL A 172 -0.19 16.96 -14.58
N ASP A 173 -0.52 17.12 -15.86
CA ASP A 173 -0.51 18.41 -16.56
C ASP A 173 -1.91 18.98 -16.78
N GLU A 174 -2.96 18.17 -16.58
CA GLU A 174 -4.33 18.55 -16.87
C GLU A 174 -5.19 18.56 -15.59
N PRO A 175 -6.12 19.53 -15.44
CA PRO A 175 -7.16 19.47 -14.41
C PRO A 175 -8.23 18.46 -14.79
N GLY A 176 -8.91 17.88 -13.80
CA GLY A 176 -9.91 16.84 -14.04
C GLY A 176 -10.33 16.09 -12.79
N ASP A 177 -11.13 15.05 -13.00
CA ASP A 177 -11.53 14.11 -11.95
C ASP A 177 -10.55 12.94 -11.92
N TYR A 178 -9.97 12.70 -10.73
CA TYR A 178 -8.97 11.67 -10.51
C TYR A 178 -9.40 10.74 -9.38
N GLY A 179 -8.88 9.52 -9.39
CA GLY A 179 -8.87 8.64 -8.23
C GLY A 179 -7.51 8.66 -7.55
N TRP A 180 -7.43 8.25 -6.30
CA TRP A 180 -6.17 7.84 -5.70
C TRP A 180 -6.35 6.55 -4.92
N LEU A 181 -5.27 5.77 -4.83
CA LEU A 181 -5.24 4.51 -4.08
C LEU A 181 -3.84 4.25 -3.53
N ILE A 182 -3.78 3.33 -2.59
CA ILE A 182 -2.54 2.83 -1.99
C ILE A 182 -2.39 1.36 -2.38
N VAL A 183 -1.20 0.99 -2.85
CA VAL A 183 -0.81 -0.39 -3.13
C VAL A 183 0.25 -0.82 -2.12
N LEU A 184 0.08 -2.00 -1.52
CA LEU A 184 1.13 -2.69 -0.77
C LEU A 184 1.88 -3.61 -1.74
N GLU A 185 3.18 -3.42 -1.82
CA GLU A 185 4.08 -4.15 -2.72
C GLU A 185 5.19 -4.83 -1.94
N ASP A 186 5.64 -5.96 -2.48
CA ASP A 186 6.96 -6.52 -2.20
C ASP A 186 8.04 -5.66 -2.86
N ALA A 187 8.93 -5.06 -2.08
CA ALA A 187 9.98 -4.18 -2.57
C ALA A 187 11.08 -4.92 -3.36
N GLY A 188 11.19 -6.24 -3.22
CA GLY A 188 12.18 -7.06 -3.92
C GLY A 188 11.70 -7.59 -5.28
N SER A 189 10.39 -7.73 -5.45
CA SER A 189 9.77 -8.37 -6.63
C SER A 189 8.67 -7.55 -7.31
N ASP A 190 8.32 -6.37 -6.77
CA ASP A 190 7.24 -5.50 -7.22
C ASP A 190 5.87 -6.20 -7.29
N ILE A 191 5.71 -7.32 -6.58
CA ILE A 191 4.46 -8.06 -6.50
C ILE A 191 3.46 -7.28 -5.64
N ILE A 192 2.27 -7.04 -6.19
CA ILE A 192 1.16 -6.44 -5.44
C ILE A 192 0.61 -7.45 -4.44
N MET A 193 0.74 -7.14 -3.15
CA MET A 193 0.24 -7.93 -2.03
C MET A 193 -1.13 -7.47 -1.56
N GLY A 194 -1.51 -6.23 -1.87
CA GLY A 194 -2.86 -5.75 -1.68
C GLY A 194 -3.03 -4.29 -2.04
N GLN A 195 -4.27 -3.82 -2.04
CA GLN A 195 -4.58 -2.43 -2.38
C GLN A 195 -5.77 -1.89 -1.58
N SER A 196 -5.84 -0.58 -1.44
CA SER A 196 -7.01 0.11 -0.91
C SER A 196 -8.13 0.21 -1.96
N ALA A 197 -9.31 0.64 -1.51
CA ALA A 197 -10.31 1.19 -2.43
C ALA A 197 -9.78 2.45 -3.13
N ILE A 198 -10.32 2.76 -4.31
CA ILE A 198 -10.08 4.02 -5.00
C ILE A 198 -10.89 5.12 -4.31
N ARG A 199 -10.28 6.28 -4.10
CA ARG A 199 -10.94 7.45 -3.54
C ARG A 199 -10.92 8.62 -4.54
N PRO A 200 -12.07 9.20 -4.90
CA PRO A 200 -12.13 10.28 -5.88
C PRO A 200 -11.64 11.62 -5.30
N ILE A 201 -10.98 12.41 -6.13
CA ILE A 201 -10.62 13.82 -5.91
C ILE A 201 -10.78 14.59 -7.23
N THR A 202 -10.90 15.91 -7.16
CA THR A 202 -10.95 16.78 -8.33
C THR A 202 -9.79 17.76 -8.28
N LEU A 203 -9.08 17.90 -9.41
CA LEU A 203 -8.00 18.86 -9.61
C LEU A 203 -8.47 19.99 -10.53
N ALA A 204 -8.21 21.24 -10.14
CA ALA A 204 -8.54 22.44 -10.91
C ALA A 204 -7.30 23.25 -11.30
N GLY A 205 -7.42 24.00 -12.39
CA GLY A 205 -6.33 24.78 -12.98
C GLY A 205 -6.05 26.11 -12.29
#